data_AF-F8D908-F1
#
_entry.id   AF-F8D908-F1
#
_cell.length_a   1.000
_cell.length_b   1.000
_cell.length_c   1.000
_cell.angle_alpha   90.00
_cell.angle_beta   90.00
_cell.angle_gamma   90.00
#
_symmetry.space_group_name_H-M   'P 1'
#
loop_
_entity.id
_entity.type
_entity.pdbx_description
1 polymer ?
#
loop_
_entity_poly.entity_id
_entity_poly.type
_entity_poly.pdbx_seq_one_letter_code
_entity_poly.pdbx_strand_id
1 'polypeptide(L)'
;MIDRDDPTDPPDVLLVDSSSDRIERTKRAFRAERDDISLHVVHDDAACLDFLRQRGEYEDAPEPGLVVLRTEPSTLLNGDSVLETIADDAALARIPLVVCLPTTAPTTAVRRAYDRRANAVVEHPADEEKEEFVRTMRLLVRFWIAAVRLPPQPGPTE
;
A
#
# COMPACT_ATOMS: atom_id res chain seq x y z
N MET A 1 11.00 -16.57 -18.45
CA MET A 1 10.64 -15.23 -18.92
C MET A 1 9.17 -15.12 -18.63
N ILE A 2 8.82 -14.50 -17.50
CA ILE A 2 7.44 -14.38 -17.05
C ILE A 2 6.88 -13.16 -17.76
N ASP A 3 5.83 -13.39 -18.54
CA ASP A 3 5.12 -12.36 -19.31
C ASP A 3 4.18 -11.62 -18.34
N ARG A 4 4.64 -10.51 -17.76
CA ARG A 4 3.93 -9.77 -16.69
C ARG A 4 2.69 -9.01 -17.19
N ASP A 5 2.34 -9.16 -18.46
CA ASP A 5 1.13 -8.61 -19.09
C ASP A 5 -0.04 -9.63 -19.10
N ASP A 6 0.18 -10.86 -18.64
CA ASP A 6 -0.91 -11.81 -18.47
C ASP A 6 -1.79 -11.36 -17.27
N PRO A 7 -3.11 -11.15 -17.47
CA PRO A 7 -4.02 -10.71 -16.41
C PRO A 7 -4.19 -11.71 -15.25
N THR A 8 -3.48 -12.85 -15.28
CA THR A 8 -3.47 -13.86 -14.23
C THR A 8 -2.32 -13.73 -13.23
N ASP A 9 -1.27 -12.94 -13.50
CA ASP A 9 -0.20 -12.75 -12.53
C ASP A 9 -0.63 -11.81 -11.39
N PRO A 10 -0.37 -12.17 -10.13
CA PRO A 10 -0.74 -11.34 -8.99
C PRO A 10 0.05 -10.03 -9.01
N PRO A 11 -0.60 -8.89 -8.71
CA PRO A 11 0.02 -7.58 -8.74
C PRO A 11 1.12 -7.46 -7.67
N ASP A 12 2.16 -6.70 -7.97
CA ASP A 12 3.10 -6.23 -6.95
C ASP A 12 2.42 -5.27 -5.99
N VAL A 13 2.65 -5.46 -4.69
CA VAL A 13 2.12 -4.60 -3.63
C VAL A 13 3.26 -3.87 -2.96
N LEU A 14 3.17 -2.55 -2.86
CA LEU A 14 4.09 -1.72 -2.09
C LEU A 14 3.51 -1.46 -0.69
N LEU A 15 4.23 -1.89 0.34
CA LEU A 15 3.94 -1.59 1.74
C LEU A 15 4.89 -0.50 2.24
N VAL A 16 4.32 0.59 2.75
CA VAL A 16 5.05 1.70 3.36
C VAL A 16 4.81 1.67 4.86
N ASP A 17 5.83 1.37 5.66
CA ASP A 17 5.74 1.33 7.12
C ASP A 17 7.12 1.53 7.76
N SER A 18 7.24 2.46 8.70
CA SER A 18 8.51 2.76 9.38
C SER A 18 8.87 1.80 10.51
N SER A 19 7.94 0.93 10.93
CA SER A 19 8.14 -0.03 12.02
C SER A 19 8.40 -1.43 11.49
N SER A 20 9.64 -1.91 11.67
CA SER A 20 10.03 -3.28 11.31
C SER A 20 9.14 -4.35 11.96
N ASP A 21 8.69 -4.10 13.20
CA ASP A 21 7.77 -4.97 13.94
C ASP A 21 6.38 -5.08 13.27
N ARG A 22 5.83 -3.96 12.82
CA ARG A 22 4.54 -3.91 12.10
C ARG A 22 4.65 -4.50 10.70
N ILE A 23 5.78 -4.26 10.03
CA ILE A 23 6.11 -4.85 8.73
C ILE A 23 6.06 -6.38 8.81
N GLU A 24 6.78 -6.98 9.75
CA GLU A 24 6.86 -8.44 9.85
C GLU A 24 5.49 -9.07 10.16
N ARG A 25 4.68 -8.40 10.98
CA ARG A 25 3.28 -8.82 11.23
C ARG A 25 2.43 -8.74 9.97
N THR A 26 2.54 -7.65 9.22
CA THR A 26 1.79 -7.45 7.95
C THR A 26 2.20 -8.48 6.91
N LYS A 27 3.51 -8.69 6.71
CA LYS A 27 4.04 -9.71 5.79
C LYS A 27 3.49 -11.10 6.11
N ARG A 28 3.48 -11.49 7.39
CA ARG A 28 2.92 -12.79 7.82
C ARG A 28 1.43 -12.88 7.51
N ALA A 29 0.67 -11.83 7.79
CA ALA A 29 -0.77 -11.81 7.51
C ALA A 29 -1.08 -11.90 6.01
N PHE A 30 -0.30 -11.21 5.16
CA PHE A 30 -0.42 -11.26 3.71
C PHE A 30 -0.10 -12.66 3.18
N ARG A 31 1.06 -13.23 3.56
CA ARG A 31 1.48 -14.59 3.15
C ARG A 31 0.52 -15.68 3.62
N ALA A 32 -0.17 -15.46 4.74
CA ALA A 32 -1.17 -16.40 5.24
C ALA A 32 -2.49 -16.35 4.46
N GLU A 33 -2.66 -15.38 3.54
CA GLU A 33 -3.79 -15.29 2.61
C GLU A 33 -3.40 -15.68 1.18
N ARG A 34 -2.29 -15.11 0.69
CA ARG A 34 -1.77 -15.27 -0.65
C ARG A 34 -0.25 -15.20 -0.60
N ASP A 35 0.40 -16.32 -0.91
CA ASP A 35 1.85 -16.49 -0.93
C ASP A 35 2.49 -16.17 -2.29
N ASP A 36 1.66 -15.99 -3.33
CA ASP A 36 2.02 -15.62 -4.70
C ASP A 36 2.18 -14.11 -4.91
N ILE A 37 1.79 -13.28 -3.93
CA ILE A 37 1.93 -11.82 -4.02
C ILE A 37 3.37 -11.38 -3.68
N SER A 38 3.97 -10.62 -4.59
CA SER A 38 5.23 -9.90 -4.34
C SER A 38 4.97 -8.66 -3.50
N LEU A 39 5.35 -8.73 -2.22
CA LEU A 39 5.23 -7.61 -1.28
C LEU A 39 6.58 -6.88 -1.13
N HIS A 40 6.66 -5.68 -1.69
CA HIS A 40 7.79 -4.77 -1.56
C HIS A 40 7.61 -3.89 -0.33
N VAL A 41 8.69 -3.60 0.38
CA VAL A 41 8.62 -2.82 1.63
C VAL A 41 9.60 -1.67 1.60
N VAL A 42 9.10 -0.49 1.95
CA VAL A 42 9.87 0.72 2.15
C VAL A 42 9.56 1.31 3.53
N HIS A 43 10.55 1.96 4.13
CA HIS A 43 10.51 2.34 5.55
C HIS A 43 10.15 3.80 5.80
N ASP A 44 10.11 4.62 4.75
CA ASP A 44 9.86 6.05 4.86
C ASP A 44 9.27 6.63 3.56
N ASP A 45 8.82 7.86 3.67
CA ASP A 45 8.19 8.61 2.60
C ASP A 45 9.11 8.80 1.38
N ALA A 46 10.40 9.05 1.60
CA ALA A 46 11.35 9.30 0.50
C ALA A 46 11.59 8.01 -0.28
N ALA A 47 11.83 6.90 0.41
CA ALA A 47 11.96 5.58 -0.19
C ALA A 47 10.68 5.17 -0.94
N CYS A 48 9.50 5.53 -0.42
CA CYS A 48 8.24 5.31 -1.13
C CYS A 48 8.19 6.06 -2.46
N LEU A 49 8.51 7.36 -2.45
CA LEU A 49 8.48 8.17 -3.67
C LEU A 49 9.55 7.75 -4.68
N ASP A 50 10.74 7.36 -4.21
CA ASP A 50 11.80 6.85 -5.08
C ASP A 50 11.45 5.48 -5.66
N PHE A 51 10.78 4.60 -4.89
CA PHE A 51 10.24 3.33 -5.41
C PHE A 51 9.20 3.59 -6.50
N LEU A 52 8.20 4.43 -6.21
CA LEU A 52 7.12 4.74 -7.15
C LEU A 52 7.60 5.42 -8.43
N ARG A 53 8.74 6.12 -8.37
CA ARG A 53 9.36 6.80 -9.52
C ARG A 53 10.52 6.02 -10.12
N GLN A 54 10.80 4.81 -9.62
CA GLN A 54 11.90 3.95 -10.03
C GLN A 54 13.25 4.70 -10.07
N ARG A 55 13.62 5.34 -8.96
CA ARG A 55 14.84 6.16 -8.83
C ARG A 55 15.85 5.51 -7.90
N GLY A 56 17.13 5.74 -8.19
CA GLY A 56 18.23 5.36 -7.30
C GLY A 56 18.32 3.85 -7.13
N GLU A 57 18.18 3.36 -5.90
CA GLU A 57 18.22 1.91 -5.63
C GLU A 57 17.00 1.15 -6.18
N TYR A 58 15.95 1.86 -6.60
CA TYR A 58 14.71 1.30 -7.12
C TYR A 58 14.57 1.40 -8.65
N GLU A 59 15.66 1.64 -9.39
CA GLU A 59 15.63 1.72 -10.87
C GLU A 59 15.04 0.46 -11.54
N ASP A 60 15.28 -0.72 -10.97
CA ASP A 60 14.74 -1.99 -11.44
C ASP A 60 13.47 -2.44 -10.69
N ALA A 61 12.91 -1.58 -9.82
CA ALA A 61 11.72 -1.92 -9.04
C ALA A 61 10.48 -2.03 -9.96
N PRO A 62 9.58 -3.01 -9.74
CA PRO A 62 8.35 -3.07 -10.50
C PRO A 62 7.41 -1.92 -10.13
N GLU A 63 6.60 -1.47 -11.08
CA GLU A 63 5.49 -0.58 -10.74
C GLU A 63 4.50 -1.34 -9.86
N PRO A 64 4.06 -0.81 -8.71
CA PRO A 64 3.12 -1.53 -7.85
C PRO A 64 1.70 -1.38 -8.38
N GLY A 65 0.94 -2.48 -8.38
CA GLY A 65 -0.50 -2.46 -8.67
C GLY A 65 -1.36 -1.97 -7.49
N LEU A 66 -0.78 -1.90 -6.29
CA LEU A 66 -1.43 -1.43 -5.07
C LEU A 66 -0.40 -0.85 -4.10
N VAL A 67 -0.71 0.29 -3.49
CA VAL A 67 0.06 0.86 -2.37
C VAL A 67 -0.74 0.71 -1.07
N VAL A 68 -0.09 0.17 -0.05
CA VAL A 68 -0.60 0.09 1.31
C VAL A 68 0.27 0.97 2.21
N LEU A 69 -0.26 2.12 2.61
CA LEU A 69 0.40 3.07 3.49
C LEU A 69 -0.02 2.83 4.94
N ARG A 70 0.89 2.34 5.77
CA ARG A 70 0.70 2.13 7.20
C ARG A 70 1.36 3.26 7.99
N THR A 71 0.58 4.28 8.31
CA THR A 71 1.08 5.50 8.95
C THR A 71 0.43 5.76 10.30
N GLU A 72 1.07 6.57 11.13
CA GLU A 72 0.49 7.07 12.37
C GLU A 72 -0.49 8.21 12.06
N PRO A 73 -1.61 8.36 12.80
CA PRO A 73 -2.57 9.43 12.53
C PRO A 73 -1.98 10.84 12.61
N SER A 74 -0.93 11.03 13.42
CA SER A 74 -0.24 12.32 13.54
C SER A 74 0.46 12.76 12.26
N THR A 75 0.97 11.82 11.45
CA THR A 75 1.59 12.11 10.15
C THR A 75 0.57 12.75 9.20
N LEU A 76 -0.63 12.17 9.12
CA LEU A 76 -1.72 12.70 8.29
C LEU A 76 -2.19 14.10 8.71
N LEU A 77 -2.07 14.43 9.99
CA LEU A 77 -2.50 15.71 10.54
C LEU A 77 -1.44 16.81 10.38
N ASN A 78 -0.16 16.45 10.41
CA ASN A 78 0.96 17.40 10.34
C ASN A 78 1.45 17.63 8.89
N GLY A 79 1.01 16.81 7.94
CA GLY A 79 1.40 16.85 6.54
C GLY A 79 2.01 15.51 6.13
N ASP A 80 1.35 14.83 5.19
CA ASP A 80 1.80 13.55 4.63
C ASP A 80 2.31 13.79 3.21
N SER A 81 3.63 13.67 3.03
CA SER A 81 4.31 14.03 1.79
C SER A 81 4.04 13.02 0.67
N VAL A 82 3.81 11.76 1.03
CA VAL A 82 3.50 10.68 0.09
C VAL A 82 2.11 10.88 -0.49
N LEU A 83 1.12 11.08 0.37
CA LEU A 83 -0.27 11.27 -0.06
C LEU A 83 -0.43 12.52 -0.95
N GLU A 84 0.24 13.63 -0.61
CA GLU A 84 0.24 14.84 -1.46
C GLU A 84 0.87 14.57 -2.83
N THR A 85 2.05 13.96 -2.83
CA THR A 85 2.79 13.74 -4.08
C THR A 85 2.06 12.76 -5.00
N ILE A 86 1.49 11.67 -4.46
CA ILE A 86 0.71 10.72 -5.25
C ILE A 86 -0.55 11.39 -5.80
N ALA A 87 -1.22 12.25 -5.02
CA ALA A 87 -2.44 12.91 -5.46
C ALA A 87 -2.22 13.92 -6.60
N ASP A 88 -1.08 14.62 -6.59
CA ASP A 88 -0.74 15.67 -7.56
C ASP A 88 -0.04 15.15 -8.83
N ASP A 89 0.46 13.91 -8.81
CA ASP A 89 1.13 13.28 -9.95
C ASP A 89 0.16 12.39 -10.74
N ALA A 90 -0.13 12.77 -11.99
CA ALA A 90 -1.12 12.07 -12.81
C ALA A 90 -0.76 10.61 -13.16
N ALA A 91 0.53 10.26 -13.13
CA ALA A 91 0.96 8.87 -13.31
C ALA A 91 0.69 8.07 -12.04
N LEU A 92 1.13 8.60 -10.88
CA LEU A 92 0.98 7.93 -9.59
C LEU A 92 -0.46 7.87 -9.10
N ALA A 93 -1.27 8.89 -9.40
CA ALA A 93 -2.67 8.99 -8.99
C ALA A 93 -3.56 7.86 -9.53
N ARG A 94 -3.08 7.06 -10.48
CA ARG A 94 -3.78 5.87 -10.99
C ARG A 94 -3.64 4.68 -10.04
N ILE A 95 -2.54 4.61 -9.30
CA ILE A 95 -2.23 3.48 -8.44
C ILE A 95 -3.17 3.52 -7.23
N PRO A 96 -3.96 2.47 -6.97
CA PRO A 96 -4.83 2.43 -5.79
C PRO A 96 -4.04 2.53 -4.50
N LEU A 97 -4.50 3.39 -3.59
CA LEU A 97 -3.85 3.73 -2.34
C LEU A 97 -4.77 3.42 -1.16
N VAL A 98 -4.31 2.49 -0.31
CA VAL A 98 -5.00 2.08 0.91
C VAL A 98 -4.22 2.61 2.10
N VAL A 99 -4.87 3.37 2.96
CA VAL A 99 -4.26 3.90 4.19
C VAL A 99 -4.71 3.04 5.37
N CYS A 100 -3.78 2.49 6.12
CA CYS A 100 -4.05 1.70 7.32
C CYS A 100 -3.81 2.55 8.57
N LEU A 101 -4.83 2.68 9.41
CA LEU A 101 -4.79 3.45 10.66
C LEU A 101 -5.26 2.61 11.85
N PRO A 102 -4.80 2.89 13.07
CA PRO A 102 -5.37 2.26 14.26
C PRO A 102 -6.82 2.73 14.46
N THR A 103 -7.67 1.87 15.00
CA THR A 103 -9.07 2.17 15.40
C THR A 103 -9.22 3.35 16.38
N THR A 104 -8.13 3.79 16.99
CA THR A 104 -8.07 4.98 17.86
C THR A 104 -7.83 6.28 17.08
N ALA A 105 -7.65 6.22 15.76
CA ALA A 105 -7.38 7.38 14.94
C ALA A 105 -8.55 8.37 14.97
N PRO A 106 -8.28 9.68 15.08
CA PRO A 106 -9.34 10.69 15.04
C PRO A 106 -9.96 10.76 13.65
N THR A 107 -11.26 11.05 13.59
CA THR A 107 -12.00 11.20 12.32
C THR A 107 -11.38 12.25 11.40
N THR A 108 -10.65 13.24 11.93
CA THR A 108 -9.90 14.22 11.14
C THR A 108 -8.77 13.61 10.33
N ALA A 109 -8.07 12.59 10.87
CA ALA A 109 -7.03 11.86 10.14
C ALA A 109 -7.64 11.02 9.01
N VAL A 110 -8.77 10.35 9.28
CA VAL A 110 -9.53 9.61 8.25
C VAL A 110 -9.97 10.52 7.12
N ARG A 111 -10.55 11.69 7.44
CA ARG A 111 -10.94 12.69 6.43
C ARG A 111 -9.75 13.16 5.60
N ARG A 112 -8.62 13.47 6.25
CA ARG A 112 -7.38 13.88 5.58
C ARG A 112 -6.88 12.84 4.60
N ALA A 113 -6.93 11.55 4.95
CA ALA A 113 -6.54 10.48 4.03
C ALA A 113 -7.40 10.49 2.75
N TYR A 114 -8.71 10.61 2.88
CA TYR A 114 -9.62 10.68 1.73
C TYR A 114 -9.49 11.98 0.92
N ASP A 115 -9.31 13.13 1.59
CA ASP A 115 -9.04 14.42 0.92
C ASP A 115 -7.77 14.35 0.05
N ARG A 116 -6.86 13.41 0.37
CA ARG A 116 -5.62 13.13 -0.36
C ARG A 116 -5.69 11.86 -1.20
N ARG A 117 -6.90 11.53 -1.68
CA ARG A 117 -7.16 10.45 -2.66
C ARG A 117 -6.87 9.04 -2.18
N ALA A 118 -6.84 8.78 -0.87
CA ALA A 118 -6.93 7.39 -0.40
C ALA A 118 -8.21 6.74 -0.96
N ASN A 119 -8.07 5.59 -1.62
CA ASN A 119 -9.23 4.83 -2.11
C ASN A 119 -9.98 4.17 -0.95
N ALA A 120 -9.25 3.80 0.10
CA ALA A 120 -9.82 3.25 1.32
C ALA A 120 -8.95 3.60 2.54
N VAL A 121 -9.61 3.79 3.68
CA VAL A 121 -8.98 3.75 4.99
C VAL A 121 -9.38 2.45 5.67
N VAL A 122 -8.39 1.64 6.05
CA VAL A 122 -8.58 0.38 6.76
C VAL A 122 -8.17 0.57 8.21
N GLU A 123 -9.14 0.52 9.09
CA GLU A 123 -8.87 0.54 10.53
C GLU A 123 -8.38 -0.83 11.00
N HIS A 124 -7.38 -0.84 11.87
CA HIS A 124 -6.88 -2.06 12.51
C HIS A 124 -6.92 -1.94 14.04
N PRO A 125 -7.04 -3.05 14.78
CA PRO A 125 -6.96 -3.01 16.23
C PRO A 125 -5.58 -2.51 16.67
N ALA A 126 -5.53 -1.77 17.77
CA ALA A 126 -4.27 -1.27 18.34
C ALA A 126 -3.37 -2.41 18.85
N ASP A 127 -3.99 -3.52 19.27
CA ASP A 127 -3.29 -4.75 19.60
C ASP A 127 -3.19 -5.63 18.35
N GLU A 128 -2.04 -5.59 17.70
CA GLU A 128 -1.76 -6.30 16.44
C GLU A 128 -1.48 -7.80 16.63
N GLU A 129 -1.42 -8.29 17.89
CA GLU A 129 -1.27 -9.72 18.17
C GLU A 129 -2.61 -10.46 18.18
N LYS A 130 -3.72 -9.72 18.14
CA LYS A 130 -5.07 -10.29 18.07
C LYS A 130 -5.38 -10.87 16.70
N GLU A 131 -6.17 -11.94 16.69
CA GLU A 131 -6.70 -12.55 15.47
C GLU A 131 -7.46 -11.54 14.58
N GLU A 132 -8.05 -10.52 15.19
CA GLU A 132 -8.76 -9.45 14.48
C GLU A 132 -7.86 -8.70 13.50
N PHE A 133 -6.60 -8.43 13.87
CA PHE A 133 -5.62 -7.81 12.97
C PHE A 133 -5.40 -8.66 11.71
N VAL A 134 -5.14 -9.96 11.92
CA VAL A 134 -4.92 -10.91 10.83
C VAL A 134 -6.16 -10.99 9.93
N ARG A 135 -7.37 -11.01 10.51
CA ARG A 135 -8.63 -11.02 9.75
C ARG A 135 -8.77 -9.75 8.90
N THR A 136 -8.47 -8.57 9.44
CA THR A 136 -8.51 -7.31 8.69
C THR A 136 -7.52 -7.29 7.53
N MET A 137 -6.28 -7.71 7.75
CA MET A 137 -5.27 -7.76 6.68
C MET A 137 -5.63 -8.77 5.59
N ARG A 138 -6.16 -9.95 5.97
CA ARG A 138 -6.68 -10.93 5.02
C ARG A 138 -7.83 -10.39 4.18
N LEU A 139 -8.75 -9.65 4.80
CA LEU A 139 -9.86 -9.01 4.10
C LEU A 139 -9.36 -7.97 3.09
N LEU A 140 -8.39 -7.14 3.49
CA LEU A 140 -7.74 -6.16 2.61
C LEU A 140 -7.16 -6.87 1.37
N VAL A 141 -6.34 -7.92 1.58
CA VAL A 141 -5.72 -8.68 0.50
C VAL A 141 -6.77 -9.32 -0.41
N ARG A 142 -7.76 -10.04 0.16
CA ARG A 142 -8.83 -10.67 -0.62
C ARG A 142 -9.59 -9.65 -1.46
N PHE A 143 -9.96 -8.51 -0.89
CA PHE A 143 -10.72 -7.51 -1.61
C PHE A 143 -9.92 -6.94 -2.78
N TRP A 144 -8.72 -6.41 -2.52
CA TRP A 144 -7.95 -5.70 -3.53
C TRP A 144 -7.33 -6.62 -4.59
N ILE A 145 -6.96 -7.83 -4.21
CA ILE A 145 -6.20 -8.73 -5.09
C ILE A 145 -7.10 -9.76 -5.77
N ALA A 146 -8.18 -10.20 -5.12
CA ALA A 146 -9.05 -11.25 -5.68
C ALA A 146 -10.40 -10.73 -6.18
N ALA A 147 -10.89 -9.58 -5.70
CA ALA A 147 -12.21 -9.06 -6.06
C ALA A 147 -12.18 -7.80 -6.94
N VAL A 148 -11.14 -6.97 -6.78
CA VAL A 148 -10.98 -5.72 -7.54
C VAL A 148 -10.22 -5.97 -8.84
N ARG A 149 -10.67 -5.36 -9.92
CA ARG A 149 -9.88 -5.21 -11.14
C ARG A 149 -9.00 -3.98 -11.00
N LEU A 150 -7.72 -4.20 -10.73
CA LEU A 150 -6.74 -3.11 -10.61
C LEU A 150 -6.47 -2.47 -11.99
N PRO A 151 -6.02 -1.21 -12.03
CA PRO A 151 -5.57 -0.59 -13.27
C PRO A 151 -4.49 -1.46 -13.93
N PRO A 152 -4.49 -1.58 -15.27
CA PRO A 152 -3.41 -2.26 -15.96
C PRO A 152 -2.11 -1.48 -15.70
N GLN A 153 -1.03 -2.22 -15.47
CA GLN A 153 0.29 -1.61 -15.45
C GLN A 153 0.57 -1.06 -16.86
N PRO A 154 1.22 0.10 -16.99
CA PRO A 154 1.70 0.53 -18.28
C PRO A 154 2.66 -0.54 -18.80
N GLY A 155 2.27 -1.23 -19.87
CA GLY A 155 3.16 -2.14 -20.58
C GLY A 155 4.43 -1.39 -21.04
N PRO A 156 5.51 -2.12 -21.39
CA PRO A 156 6.72 -1.49 -21.90
C PRO A 156 6.35 -0.55 -23.05
N THR A 157 6.81 0.71 -22.96
CA THR A 157 6.57 1.70 -24.01
C THR A 157 7.19 1.17 -25.30
N GLU A 158 6.36 0.87 -26.31
CA GLU A 158 6.81 0.50 -27.65
C GLU A 158 7.66 1.60 -28.32
#